data_AF-A0AAD6W1J5-F1
#
_entry.id   AF-A0AAD6W1J5-F1
#
_cell.length_a   1.000
_cell.length_b   1.000
_cell.length_c   1.000
_cell.angle_alpha   90.00
_cell.angle_beta   90.00
_cell.angle_gamma   90.00
#
_symmetry.space_group_name_H-M   'P 1'
#
loop_
_entity.id
_entity.type
_entity.pdbx_description
1 polymer ?
#
loop_
_entity_poly.entity_id
_entity_poly.type
_entity_poly.pdbx_seq_one_letter_code
_entity_poly.pdbx_strand_id
1 'polypeptide(L)'
;MGLFRARGVVYKPVENVDLGPDSDEFYLQANVKAPRMAGFLVKIFAWFLESRLVTNAELKESPVYVPMHPFEELNEQEVKHIDSGLSPSEQVQQAINCLPLPSEKIVNGLKPSFRRWTIMDYYKAYSSGEITPCMVAEQLVTAIRESSSPPMDMAFFINYDAEDILRQAKESTRRYGRGEPISALDGVPIAIKDEIDCSPYPTTGGTKWLHKFRSCKGDACCVMRLKSCGAEC
;
A
#
# COMPACT_ATOMS: atom_id res chain seq x y z
N MET A 1 6.36 -13.36 -46.00
CA MET A 1 7.74 -13.49 -45.49
C MET A 1 8.31 -12.08 -45.33
N GLY A 2 8.45 -11.58 -44.09
CA GLY A 2 8.87 -10.20 -43.84
C GLY A 2 10.33 -9.96 -44.22
N LEU A 3 10.59 -8.95 -45.05
CA LEU A 3 11.89 -8.65 -45.68
C LEU A 3 12.96 -8.09 -44.72
N PHE A 4 12.64 -7.81 -43.46
CA PHE A 4 13.58 -7.25 -42.49
C PHE A 4 13.42 -7.95 -41.13
N ARG A 5 14.13 -9.07 -40.95
CA ARG A 5 14.39 -9.59 -39.60
C ARG A 5 15.27 -8.58 -38.87
N ALA A 6 14.83 -8.11 -37.69
CA ALA A 6 15.71 -7.34 -36.81
C ALA A 6 16.98 -8.16 -36.56
N ARG A 7 18.16 -7.52 -36.68
CA ARG A 7 19.42 -8.17 -36.33
C ARG A 7 19.34 -8.61 -34.87
N GLY A 8 19.67 -9.86 -34.59
CA GLY A 8 19.79 -10.34 -33.22
C GLY A 8 20.79 -9.47 -32.47
N VAL A 9 20.42 -9.02 -31.27
CA VAL A 9 21.33 -8.30 -30.38
C VAL A 9 22.07 -9.36 -29.57
N VAL A 10 23.39 -9.33 -29.59
CA VAL A 10 24.24 -10.16 -28.72
C VAL A 10 24.55 -9.33 -27.49
N TYR A 11 24.02 -9.74 -26.34
CA TYR A 11 24.31 -9.09 -25.07
C TYR A 11 25.66 -9.58 -24.52
N LYS A 12 26.45 -8.68 -23.93
CA LYS A 12 27.65 -9.06 -23.16
C LYS A 12 27.19 -9.89 -21.94
N PRO A 13 27.90 -10.98 -21.57
CA PRO A 13 27.67 -11.64 -20.29
C PRO A 13 27.80 -10.65 -19.14
N VAL A 14 26.95 -10.77 -18.13
CA VAL A 14 26.90 -9.84 -16.99
C VAL A 14 28.26 -9.65 -16.32
N GLU A 15 29.05 -10.73 -16.19
CA GLU A 15 30.40 -10.73 -15.61
C GLU A 15 31.42 -9.86 -16.37
N ASN A 16 31.12 -9.54 -17.64
CA ASN A 16 31.99 -8.79 -18.54
C ASN A 16 31.48 -7.35 -18.80
N VAL A 17 30.43 -6.93 -18.09
CA VAL A 17 29.86 -5.57 -18.19
C VAL A 17 30.66 -4.65 -17.27
N ASP A 18 31.30 -3.63 -17.83
CA ASP A 18 32.00 -2.60 -17.03
C ASP A 18 30.96 -1.68 -16.41
N LEU A 19 31.01 -1.47 -15.09
CA LEU A 19 30.15 -0.52 -14.35
C LEU A 19 30.95 0.68 -13.81
N GLY A 20 32.20 0.81 -14.24
CA GLY A 20 33.06 1.94 -13.93
C GLY A 20 32.55 3.25 -14.55
N PRO A 21 33.06 4.39 -14.08
CA PRO A 21 32.66 5.72 -14.57
C PRO A 21 32.96 5.96 -16.05
N ASP A 22 33.89 5.18 -16.63
CA ASP A 22 34.30 5.26 -18.04
C ASP A 22 33.67 4.16 -18.92
N SER A 23 32.68 3.45 -18.39
CA SER A 23 32.01 2.36 -19.10
C SER A 23 31.31 2.83 -20.39
N ASP A 24 31.30 1.94 -21.40
CA ASP A 24 30.52 2.10 -22.63
C ASP A 24 29.05 1.72 -22.48
N GLU A 25 28.67 1.22 -21.29
CA GLU A 25 27.30 0.82 -20.95
C GLU A 25 26.46 2.06 -20.67
N PHE A 26 25.42 2.24 -21.48
CA PHE A 26 24.56 3.42 -21.42
C PHE A 26 23.29 3.12 -20.63
N TYR A 27 22.81 4.13 -19.90
CA TYR A 27 21.50 4.05 -19.26
C TYR A 27 20.40 4.07 -20.32
N LEU A 28 19.68 2.96 -20.47
CA LEU A 28 18.48 2.88 -21.30
C LEU A 28 17.36 3.73 -20.68
N GLN A 29 17.26 4.99 -21.10
CA GLN A 29 16.12 5.82 -20.73
C GLN A 29 14.90 5.38 -21.53
N ALA A 30 13.87 4.88 -20.85
CA ALA A 30 12.61 4.52 -21.48
C ALA A 30 11.97 5.75 -22.15
N ASN A 31 12.05 5.85 -23.48
CA ASN A 31 11.42 6.90 -24.27
C ASN A 31 10.00 6.47 -24.67
N VAL A 32 9.10 6.41 -23.69
CA VAL A 32 7.70 6.02 -23.90
C VAL A 32 6.94 7.20 -24.52
N LYS A 33 6.53 7.06 -25.79
CA LYS A 33 5.73 8.05 -26.51
C LYS A 33 4.28 7.58 -26.58
N ALA A 34 3.38 8.28 -25.90
CA ALA A 34 1.94 8.04 -25.99
C ALA A 34 1.18 9.39 -26.07
N PRO A 35 0.08 9.47 -26.85
CA PRO A 35 -0.73 10.68 -26.91
C PRO A 35 -1.50 10.89 -25.60
N ARG A 36 -1.50 12.12 -25.09
CA ARG A 36 -2.38 12.51 -23.98
C ARG A 36 -3.80 12.70 -24.51
N MET A 37 -4.71 11.80 -24.14
CA MET A 37 -6.12 11.86 -24.52
C MET A 37 -7.01 11.86 -23.28
N ALA A 38 -8.07 12.66 -23.30
CA ALA A 38 -9.05 12.76 -22.21
C ALA A 38 -10.46 12.99 -22.75
N GLY A 39 -11.47 12.74 -21.90
CA GLY A 39 -12.88 13.04 -22.21
C GLY A 39 -13.42 12.27 -23.42
N PHE A 40 -13.95 12.98 -24.41
CA PHE A 40 -14.56 12.36 -25.59
C PHE A 40 -13.53 11.67 -26.51
N LEU A 41 -12.33 12.22 -26.63
CA LEU A 41 -11.28 11.67 -27.52
C LEU A 41 -10.83 10.28 -27.08
N VAL A 42 -10.66 10.06 -25.76
CA VAL A 42 -10.29 8.72 -25.24
C VAL A 42 -11.40 7.70 -25.47
N LYS A 43 -12.68 8.11 -25.47
CA LYS A 43 -13.80 7.20 -25.75
C LYS A 43 -13.79 6.72 -27.20
N ILE A 44 -13.55 7.61 -28.17
CA ILE A 44 -13.43 7.23 -29.58
C ILE A 44 -12.22 6.30 -29.77
N PHE A 45 -11.09 6.65 -29.16
CA PHE A 45 -9.87 5.86 -29.27
C PHE A 45 -10.05 4.45 -28.70
N ALA A 46 -10.66 4.31 -27.52
CA ALA A 46 -10.97 3.01 -26.92
C ALA A 46 -11.92 2.18 -27.82
N TRP A 47 -12.99 2.79 -28.32
CA TRP A 47 -13.91 2.12 -29.27
C TRP A 47 -13.20 1.62 -30.53
N PHE A 48 -12.25 2.40 -31.06
CA PHE A 48 -11.45 1.99 -32.21
C PHE A 48 -10.55 0.79 -31.89
N LEU A 49 -9.89 0.77 -30.73
CA LEU A 49 -9.05 -0.35 -30.29
C LEU A 49 -9.86 -1.64 -30.05
N GLU A 50 -11.08 -1.50 -29.54
CA GLU A 50 -12.01 -2.63 -29.31
C GLU A 50 -12.65 -3.15 -30.61
N SER A 51 -12.52 -2.43 -31.73
CA SER A 51 -13.06 -2.85 -33.02
C SER A 51 -12.35 -4.10 -33.53
N ARG A 52 -13.12 -5.05 -34.10
CA ARG A 52 -12.61 -6.35 -34.62
C ARG A 52 -11.48 -6.23 -35.64
N LEU A 53 -11.30 -5.07 -36.25
CA LEU A 53 -10.23 -4.80 -37.21
C LEU A 53 -8.87 -4.58 -36.53
N VAL A 54 -8.83 -4.25 -35.25
CA VAL A 54 -7.63 -3.85 -34.50
C VAL A 54 -7.40 -4.70 -33.25
N THR A 55 -8.37 -5.51 -32.79
CA THR A 55 -8.33 -6.26 -31.52
C THR A 55 -7.09 -7.15 -31.33
N ASN A 56 -6.43 -7.57 -32.41
CA ASN A 56 -5.21 -8.40 -32.37
C ASN A 56 -3.94 -7.65 -32.80
N ALA A 57 -3.93 -6.32 -32.72
CA ALA A 57 -2.75 -5.54 -33.05
C ALA A 57 -1.63 -5.79 -32.03
N GLU A 58 -0.48 -6.27 -32.50
CA GLU A 58 0.74 -6.37 -31.70
C GLU A 58 1.35 -4.98 -31.52
N LEU A 59 1.18 -4.41 -30.34
CA LEU A 59 1.89 -3.20 -29.94
C LEU A 59 3.30 -3.60 -29.50
N LYS A 60 4.31 -3.15 -30.27
CA LYS A 60 5.71 -3.31 -29.88
C LYS A 60 6.00 -2.39 -28.70
N GLU A 61 6.01 -2.95 -27.51
CA GLU A 61 6.50 -2.27 -26.31
C GLU A 61 8.00 -2.52 -26.14
N SER A 62 8.70 -1.53 -25.58
CA SER A 62 10.06 -1.77 -25.09
C SER A 62 10.04 -2.83 -24.00
N PRO A 63 11.09 -3.64 -23.83
CA PRO A 63 11.15 -4.65 -22.77
C PRO A 63 10.88 -4.01 -21.40
N VAL A 64 9.87 -4.52 -20.70
CA VAL A 64 9.52 -4.06 -19.34
C VAL A 64 10.48 -4.62 -18.29
N TYR A 65 11.22 -5.67 -18.65
CA TYR A 65 12.29 -6.26 -17.87
C TYR A 65 13.62 -5.89 -18.50
N VAL A 66 14.35 -4.99 -17.83
CA VAL A 66 15.76 -4.76 -18.08
C VAL A 66 16.53 -5.77 -17.21
N PRO A 67 17.53 -6.49 -17.74
CA PRO A 67 18.37 -7.35 -16.91
C PRO A 67 18.97 -6.51 -15.76
N MET A 68 18.60 -6.86 -14.53
CA MET A 68 19.21 -6.27 -13.34
C MET A 68 20.53 -6.99 -13.06
N HIS A 69 21.56 -6.24 -12.68
CA HIS A 69 22.79 -6.82 -12.18
C HIS A 69 22.49 -7.65 -10.92
N PRO A 70 23.09 -8.84 -10.77
CA PRO A 70 23.10 -9.53 -9.49
C PRO A 70 23.75 -8.58 -8.48
N PHE A 71 22.95 -8.14 -7.52
CA PHE A 71 23.44 -7.41 -6.36
C PHE A 71 23.72 -8.44 -5.28
N GLU A 72 24.95 -8.45 -4.75
CA GLU A 72 25.22 -9.16 -3.51
C GLU A 72 24.53 -8.39 -2.39
N GLU A 73 23.54 -9.00 -1.75
CA GLU A 73 22.96 -8.47 -0.51
C GLU A 73 24.08 -8.24 0.49
N LEU A 74 24.41 -6.96 0.72
CA LEU A 74 25.28 -6.60 1.82
C LEU A 74 24.58 -7.07 3.09
N ASN A 75 25.22 -7.96 3.85
CA ASN A 75 24.74 -8.36 5.17
C ASN A 75 24.69 -7.13 6.07
N GLU A 76 23.52 -6.48 6.14
CA GLU A 76 23.27 -5.37 7.03
C GLU A 76 23.40 -5.87 8.48
N GLN A 77 24.38 -5.33 9.21
CA GLN A 77 24.78 -5.83 10.53
C GLN A 77 23.69 -5.69 11.61
N GLU A 78 22.65 -4.88 11.36
CA GLU A 78 21.58 -4.57 12.32
C GLU A 78 20.22 -5.19 11.93
N VAL A 79 20.21 -6.22 11.07
CA VAL A 79 18.98 -6.93 10.71
C VAL A 79 18.55 -7.86 11.84
N LYS A 80 17.38 -7.57 12.41
CA LYS A 80 16.68 -8.49 13.32
C LYS A 80 15.64 -9.27 12.52
N HIS A 81 15.83 -10.58 12.42
CA HIS A 81 14.83 -11.47 11.82
C HIS A 81 13.67 -11.66 12.79
N ILE A 82 12.46 -11.36 12.33
CA ILE A 82 11.23 -11.65 13.05
C ILE A 82 10.87 -13.12 12.79
N ASP A 83 10.66 -13.87 13.86
CA ASP A 83 10.34 -15.29 13.75
C ASP A 83 8.92 -15.49 13.19
N SER A 84 8.85 -16.15 12.03
CA SER A 84 7.60 -16.48 11.33
C SER A 84 6.68 -17.44 12.11
N GLY A 85 7.19 -18.15 13.11
CA GLY A 85 6.42 -19.07 13.95
C GLY A 85 5.62 -18.38 15.07
N LEU A 86 5.91 -17.11 15.36
CA LEU A 86 5.23 -16.34 16.41
C LEU A 86 3.82 -15.91 16.00
N SER A 87 2.96 -15.66 16.98
CA SER A 87 1.66 -15.05 16.73
C SER A 87 1.83 -13.62 16.16
N PRO A 88 0.86 -13.11 15.39
CA PRO A 88 0.96 -11.77 14.80
C PRO A 88 1.23 -10.65 15.83
N SER A 89 0.64 -10.70 17.02
CA SER A 89 0.88 -9.71 18.08
C SER A 89 2.29 -9.80 18.67
N GLU A 90 2.85 -11.00 18.84
CA GLU A 90 4.23 -11.20 19.26
C GLU A 90 5.23 -10.70 18.21
N GLN A 91 4.93 -10.90 16.92
CA GLN A 91 5.73 -10.33 15.83
C GLN A 91 5.72 -8.80 15.86
N VAL A 92 4.55 -8.18 16.12
CA VAL A 92 4.45 -6.73 16.35
C VAL A 92 5.34 -6.32 17.51
N GLN A 93 5.30 -7.04 18.65
CA GLN A 93 6.14 -6.71 19.81
C GLN A 93 7.64 -6.80 19.49
N GLN A 94 8.08 -7.81 18.74
CA GLN A 94 9.47 -7.89 18.28
C GLN A 94 9.84 -6.70 17.40
N ALA A 95 8.96 -6.31 16.46
CA ALA A 95 9.18 -5.14 15.61
C ALA A 95 9.30 -3.85 16.44
N ILE A 96 8.46 -3.66 17.47
CA ILE A 96 8.55 -2.52 18.40
C ILE A 96 9.90 -2.49 19.12
N ASN A 97 10.42 -3.65 19.55
CA ASN A 97 11.73 -3.75 20.20
C ASN A 97 12.92 -3.46 19.25
N CYS A 98 12.66 -3.39 17.94
CA CYS A 98 13.63 -2.97 16.93
C CYS A 98 13.57 -1.46 16.66
N LEU A 99 12.50 -0.78 17.07
CA LEU A 99 12.40 0.66 16.88
C LEU A 99 13.42 1.37 17.77
N PRO A 100 14.05 2.46 17.28
CA PRO A 100 14.86 3.29 18.14
C PRO A 100 13.99 3.76 19.30
N LEU A 101 14.56 3.76 20.51
CA LEU A 101 13.93 4.42 21.65
C LEU A 101 13.51 5.83 21.22
N PRO A 102 12.41 6.40 21.78
CA PRO A 102 12.01 7.77 21.51
C PRO A 102 13.15 8.70 21.92
N SER A 103 14.11 8.87 21.03
CA SER A 103 15.14 9.84 21.17
C SER A 103 14.39 11.14 21.02
N GLU A 104 14.56 12.01 22.01
CA GLU A 104 14.42 13.44 21.82
C GLU A 104 15.43 13.86 20.73
N LYS A 105 15.22 13.42 19.47
CA LYS A 105 15.91 13.93 18.30
C LYS A 105 15.34 15.31 18.05
N ILE A 106 15.69 16.23 18.95
CA ILE A 106 15.95 17.61 18.63
C ILE A 106 17.12 17.55 17.64
N VAL A 107 16.81 17.26 16.37
CA VAL A 107 17.79 17.43 15.30
C VAL A 107 18.03 18.95 15.22
N ASN A 108 19.17 19.40 15.74
CA ASN A 108 19.67 20.78 15.63
C ASN A 108 18.75 21.89 16.18
N GLY A 109 18.14 21.71 17.35
CA GLY A 109 17.36 22.78 18.01
C GLY A 109 16.09 23.22 17.28
N LEU A 110 15.80 22.64 16.11
CA LEU A 110 14.64 22.95 15.29
C LEU A 110 13.58 21.88 15.54
N LYS A 111 12.59 22.22 16.38
CA LYS A 111 11.34 21.47 16.40
C LYS A 111 10.69 21.62 15.03
N PRO A 112 10.49 20.55 14.25
CA PRO A 112 9.75 20.66 13.01
C PRO A 112 8.36 21.22 13.31
N SER A 113 7.91 22.20 12.52
CA SER A 113 6.60 22.85 12.69
C SER A 113 5.43 21.87 12.49
N PHE A 114 5.68 20.77 11.79
CA PHE A 114 4.70 19.72 11.54
C PHE A 114 5.35 18.34 11.61
N ARG A 115 4.65 17.40 12.26
CA ARG A 115 4.95 15.96 12.21
C ARG A 115 3.65 15.19 12.05
N ARG A 116 3.70 14.08 11.31
CA ARG A 116 2.58 13.12 11.27
C ARG A 116 2.58 12.29 12.54
N TRP A 117 1.39 11.87 12.95
CA TRP A 117 1.22 10.92 14.03
C TRP A 117 1.71 9.53 13.61
N THR A 118 2.35 8.83 14.53
CA THR A 118 2.83 7.46 14.35
C THR A 118 1.92 6.47 15.07
N ILE A 119 2.01 5.19 14.71
CA ILE A 119 1.36 4.08 15.45
C ILE A 119 1.65 4.16 16.95
N MET A 120 2.90 4.47 17.31
CA MET A 120 3.32 4.59 18.70
C MET A 120 2.73 5.80 19.42
N ASP A 121 2.42 6.89 18.71
CA ASP A 121 1.72 8.03 19.32
C ASP A 121 0.28 7.64 19.67
N TYR A 122 -0.43 6.95 18.77
CA TYR A 122 -1.77 6.41 19.05
C TYR A 122 -1.75 5.43 20.22
N TYR A 123 -0.87 4.41 20.17
CA TYR A 123 -0.75 3.41 21.23
C TYR A 123 -0.49 4.03 22.61
N LYS A 124 0.41 5.02 22.70
CA LYS A 124 0.70 5.73 23.95
C LYS A 124 -0.51 6.52 24.44
N ALA A 125 -1.16 7.27 23.55
CA ALA A 125 -2.30 8.10 23.90
C ALA A 125 -3.50 7.24 24.37
N TYR A 126 -3.76 6.11 23.70
CA TYR A 126 -4.76 5.12 24.13
C TYR A 126 -4.41 4.47 25.46
N SER A 127 -3.16 4.06 25.64
CA SER A 127 -2.69 3.43 26.90
C SER A 127 -2.76 4.38 28.09
N SER A 128 -2.54 5.69 27.87
CA SER A 128 -2.65 6.72 28.90
C SER A 128 -4.09 7.12 29.23
N GLY A 129 -5.04 6.78 28.36
CA GLY A 129 -6.44 7.23 28.45
C GLY A 129 -6.66 8.68 28.04
N GLU A 130 -5.65 9.39 27.50
CA GLU A 130 -5.78 10.77 26.99
C GLU A 130 -6.82 10.86 25.86
N ILE A 131 -6.79 9.86 24.97
CA ILE A 131 -7.80 9.65 23.92
C ILE A 131 -8.17 8.17 23.87
N THR A 132 -9.25 7.84 23.16
CA THR A 132 -9.68 6.46 22.95
C THR A 132 -9.76 6.12 21.46
N PRO A 133 -9.67 4.82 21.08
CA PRO A 133 -9.94 4.39 19.72
C PRO A 133 -11.30 4.90 19.20
N CYS A 134 -12.36 4.87 20.03
CA CYS A 134 -13.67 5.44 19.68
C CYS A 134 -13.60 6.92 19.24
N MET A 135 -12.91 7.76 20.00
CA MET A 135 -12.77 9.19 19.67
C MET A 135 -12.09 9.38 18.31
N VAL A 136 -11.08 8.55 18.01
CA VAL A 136 -10.36 8.60 16.74
C VAL A 136 -11.23 8.11 15.59
N ALA A 137 -11.98 7.00 15.78
CA ALA A 137 -12.89 6.46 14.79
C ALA A 137 -14.04 7.44 14.45
N GLU A 138 -14.62 8.12 15.44
CA GLU A 138 -15.65 9.15 15.23
C GLU A 138 -15.12 10.32 14.38
N GLN A 139 -13.91 10.79 14.67
CA GLN A 139 -13.24 11.83 13.88
C GLN A 139 -12.92 11.35 12.47
N LEU A 140 -12.47 10.09 12.31
CA LEU A 140 -12.19 9.49 11.01
C LEU A 140 -13.46 9.41 10.15
N VAL A 141 -14.56 8.89 10.69
CA VAL A 141 -15.85 8.81 9.97
C VAL A 141 -16.33 10.20 9.54
N THR A 142 -16.16 11.20 10.41
CA THR A 142 -16.48 12.60 10.09
C THR A 142 -15.62 13.11 8.93
N ALA A 143 -14.30 12.90 8.98
CA ALA A 143 -13.38 13.30 7.93
C ALA A 143 -13.65 12.59 6.59
N ILE A 144 -14.00 11.29 6.62
CA ILE A 144 -14.39 10.54 5.41
C ILE A 144 -15.61 11.18 4.76
N ARG A 145 -16.64 11.49 5.55
CA ARG A 145 -17.88 12.12 5.07
C ARG A 145 -17.60 13.50 4.46
N GLU A 146 -16.82 14.34 5.14
CA GLU A 146 -16.45 15.67 4.66
C GLU A 146 -15.64 15.60 3.36
N SER A 147 -14.67 14.68 3.28
CA SER A 147 -13.83 14.51 2.08
C SER A 147 -14.60 14.03 0.83
N SER A 148 -15.75 13.38 1.05
CA SER A 148 -16.60 12.82 0.00
C SER A 148 -17.78 13.73 -0.37
N SER A 149 -17.88 14.90 0.27
CA SER A 149 -18.93 15.87 0.03
C SER A 149 -18.39 17.10 -0.72
N PRO A 150 -19.25 17.86 -1.42
CA PRO A 150 -18.85 19.13 -2.01
C PRO A 150 -18.29 20.06 -0.93
N PRO A 151 -17.18 20.77 -1.19
CA PRO A 151 -16.54 21.00 -2.49
C PRO A 151 -15.38 20.03 -2.84
N MET A 152 -15.08 19.03 -2.01
CA MET A 152 -13.87 18.22 -2.16
C MET A 152 -14.03 17.06 -3.15
N ASP A 153 -15.12 16.29 -3.02
CA ASP A 153 -15.45 15.13 -3.87
C ASP A 153 -14.26 14.18 -4.14
N MET A 154 -13.38 13.99 -3.15
CA MET A 154 -12.12 13.24 -3.32
C MET A 154 -12.31 11.73 -3.30
N ALA A 155 -13.38 11.25 -2.63
CA ALA A 155 -13.76 9.84 -2.55
C ALA A 155 -12.59 8.89 -2.17
N PHE A 156 -11.85 9.23 -1.11
CA PHE A 156 -10.69 8.42 -0.65
C PHE A 156 -11.06 6.97 -0.33
N PHE A 157 -12.28 6.74 0.13
CA PHE A 157 -12.85 5.42 0.37
C PHE A 157 -14.03 5.22 -0.59
N ILE A 158 -13.98 4.17 -1.39
CA ILE A 158 -15.10 3.79 -2.26
C ILE A 158 -16.15 2.94 -1.51
N ASN A 159 -15.79 2.42 -0.35
CA ASN A 159 -16.65 1.66 0.54
C ASN A 159 -16.18 1.85 1.99
N TYR A 160 -17.12 2.11 2.90
CA TYR A 160 -16.91 2.17 4.34
C TYR A 160 -18.25 1.96 5.05
N ASP A 161 -18.20 1.40 6.27
CA ASP A 161 -19.36 1.22 7.13
C ASP A 161 -19.06 1.88 8.47
N ALA A 162 -19.71 3.01 8.73
CA ALA A 162 -19.51 3.76 9.96
C ALA A 162 -19.89 2.95 11.21
N GLU A 163 -20.90 2.08 11.12
CA GLU A 163 -21.31 1.25 12.25
C GLU A 163 -20.25 0.19 12.54
N ASP A 164 -19.70 -0.44 11.48
CA ASP A 164 -18.66 -1.44 11.64
C ASP A 164 -17.34 -0.84 12.19
N ILE A 165 -16.91 0.31 11.66
CA ILE A 165 -15.74 1.06 12.16
C ILE A 165 -15.93 1.37 13.65
N LEU A 166 -17.08 1.96 14.03
CA LEU A 166 -17.36 2.31 15.43
C LEU A 166 -17.49 1.07 16.32
N ARG A 167 -17.99 -0.05 15.80
CA ARG A 167 -18.08 -1.33 16.52
C ARG A 167 -16.68 -1.88 16.83
N GLN A 168 -15.77 -1.87 15.85
CA GLN A 168 -14.37 -2.28 16.05
C GLN A 168 -13.69 -1.37 17.10
N ALA A 169 -13.89 -0.05 17.00
CA ALA A 169 -13.32 0.92 17.93
C ALA A 169 -13.84 0.83 19.36
N LYS A 170 -15.12 0.51 19.55
CA LYS A 170 -15.69 0.25 20.88
C LYS A 170 -15.04 -0.94 21.56
N GLU A 171 -14.79 -2.00 20.80
CA GLU A 171 -14.18 -3.23 21.33
C GLU A 171 -12.70 -3.00 21.66
N SER A 172 -11.96 -2.23 20.85
CA SER A 172 -10.61 -1.78 21.19
C SER A 172 -10.59 -0.88 22.43
N THR A 173 -11.49 0.11 22.50
CA THR A 173 -11.61 1.02 23.66
C THR A 173 -11.86 0.23 24.96
N ARG A 174 -12.70 -0.81 24.92
CA ARG A 174 -12.95 -1.69 26.08
C ARG A 174 -11.71 -2.48 26.50
N ARG A 175 -10.85 -2.88 25.55
CA ARG A 175 -9.57 -3.54 25.86
C ARG A 175 -8.60 -2.57 26.53
N TYR A 176 -8.45 -1.36 26.01
CA TYR A 176 -7.63 -0.33 26.65
C TYR A 176 -8.13 0.04 28.04
N GLY A 177 -9.45 0.18 28.25
CA GLY A 177 -10.04 0.46 29.56
C GLY A 177 -9.78 -0.64 30.61
N ARG A 178 -9.43 -1.86 30.18
CA ARG A 178 -9.03 -2.98 31.05
C ARG A 178 -7.51 -3.14 31.17
N GLY A 179 -6.72 -2.33 30.47
CA GLY A 179 -5.27 -2.49 30.39
C GLY A 179 -4.82 -3.72 29.59
N GLU A 180 -5.68 -4.23 28.69
CA GLU A 180 -5.45 -5.46 27.92
C GLU A 180 -5.46 -5.21 26.39
N PRO A 181 -4.69 -4.24 25.84
CA PRO A 181 -4.58 -4.11 24.39
C PRO A 181 -3.90 -5.33 23.77
N ILE A 182 -4.31 -5.73 22.57
CA ILE A 182 -3.79 -6.91 21.87
C ILE A 182 -2.35 -6.70 21.42
N SER A 183 -2.03 -5.52 20.88
CA SER A 183 -0.70 -5.15 20.42
C SER A 183 -0.59 -3.63 20.26
N ALA A 184 0.56 -3.12 19.81
CA ALA A 184 0.74 -1.71 19.44
C ALA A 184 -0.16 -1.25 18.27
N LEU A 185 -0.78 -2.18 17.53
CA LEU A 185 -1.74 -1.89 16.46
C LEU A 185 -3.19 -1.87 16.95
N ASP A 186 -3.47 -2.22 18.21
CA ASP A 186 -4.84 -2.29 18.71
C ASP A 186 -5.49 -0.90 18.68
N GLY A 187 -6.60 -0.77 17.97
CA GLY A 187 -7.34 0.49 17.80
C GLY A 187 -6.76 1.43 16.75
N VAL A 188 -5.73 1.03 16.00
CA VAL A 188 -5.15 1.86 14.94
C VAL A 188 -5.96 1.67 13.64
N PRO A 189 -6.48 2.75 13.02
CA PRO A 189 -7.17 2.66 11.74
C PRO A 189 -6.22 2.34 10.58
N ILE A 190 -6.58 1.37 9.74
CA ILE A 190 -5.81 0.95 8.57
C ILE A 190 -6.74 0.82 7.36
N ALA A 191 -6.49 1.61 6.31
CA ALA A 191 -7.22 1.50 5.06
C ALA A 191 -6.77 0.28 4.24
N ILE A 192 -7.73 -0.52 3.78
CA ILE A 192 -7.47 -1.70 2.95
C ILE A 192 -7.76 -1.38 1.47
N LYS A 193 -6.82 -1.72 0.58
CA LYS A 193 -7.01 -1.56 -0.87
C LYS A 193 -8.15 -2.46 -1.34
N ASP A 194 -9.04 -1.95 -2.18
CA ASP A 194 -10.26 -2.64 -2.63
C ASP A 194 -10.04 -3.90 -3.53
N GLU A 195 -8.79 -4.22 -3.85
CA GLU A 195 -8.41 -5.50 -4.47
C GLU A 195 -8.17 -6.61 -3.43
N ILE A 196 -8.13 -6.26 -2.15
CA ILE A 196 -7.85 -7.16 -1.02
C ILE A 196 -9.16 -7.44 -0.28
N ASP A 197 -9.45 -8.71 -0.02
CA ASP A 197 -10.66 -9.11 0.72
C ASP A 197 -10.59 -8.62 2.17
N CYS A 198 -11.59 -7.83 2.59
CA CYS A 198 -11.80 -7.38 3.96
C CYS A 198 -13.29 -7.53 4.30
N SER A 199 -13.66 -8.58 5.01
CA SER A 199 -15.04 -8.81 5.43
C SER A 199 -15.44 -7.80 6.52
N PRO A 200 -16.66 -7.24 6.51
CA PRO A 200 -17.82 -7.59 5.67
C PRO A 200 -17.91 -6.86 4.33
N TYR A 201 -16.90 -6.08 3.95
CA TYR A 201 -16.91 -5.28 2.74
C TYR A 201 -16.80 -6.14 1.46
N PRO A 202 -17.51 -5.78 0.38
CA PRO A 202 -17.28 -6.36 -0.93
C PRO A 202 -15.94 -5.91 -1.51
N THR A 203 -15.33 -6.78 -2.31
CA THR A 203 -14.10 -6.49 -3.06
C THR A 203 -14.45 -6.14 -4.49
N THR A 204 -14.25 -4.89 -4.90
CA THR A 204 -14.71 -4.42 -6.21
C THR A 204 -13.59 -4.22 -7.24
N GLY A 205 -12.32 -4.19 -6.82
CA GLY A 205 -11.18 -3.84 -7.65
C GLY A 205 -11.31 -2.47 -8.32
N GLY A 206 -12.02 -1.53 -7.68
CA GLY A 206 -12.39 -0.24 -8.25
C GLY A 206 -13.48 -0.31 -9.34
N THR A 207 -14.12 -1.46 -9.55
CA THR A 207 -15.12 -1.66 -10.60
C THR A 207 -16.55 -1.70 -10.06
N LYS A 208 -17.53 -1.38 -10.91
CA LYS A 208 -18.96 -1.43 -10.53
C LYS A 208 -19.60 -2.83 -10.60
N TRP A 209 -18.84 -3.86 -10.98
CA TRP A 209 -19.42 -5.16 -11.36
C TRP A 209 -18.74 -6.37 -10.71
N LEU A 210 -17.47 -6.29 -10.31
CA LEU A 210 -16.73 -7.47 -9.82
C LEU A 210 -17.43 -8.17 -8.65
N HIS A 211 -17.96 -7.41 -7.70
CA HIS A 211 -18.68 -7.93 -6.53
C HIS A 211 -19.92 -8.77 -6.87
N LYS A 212 -20.48 -8.62 -8.08
CA LYS A 212 -21.63 -9.40 -8.56
C LYS A 212 -21.24 -10.81 -9.00
N PHE A 213 -19.98 -11.01 -9.39
CA PHE A 213 -19.44 -12.30 -9.86
C PHE A 213 -18.55 -12.97 -8.81
N ARG A 214 -17.93 -12.17 -7.93
CA ARG A 214 -17.04 -12.64 -6.88
C ARG A 214 -17.45 -12.01 -5.55
N SER A 215 -18.11 -12.79 -4.70
CA SER A 215 -18.39 -12.38 -3.33
C SER A 215 -17.15 -12.49 -2.44
N CYS A 216 -16.97 -11.53 -1.54
CA CYS A 216 -16.00 -11.62 -0.45
C CYS A 216 -16.46 -12.73 0.51
N LYS A 217 -15.63 -13.75 0.72
CA LYS A 217 -15.96 -14.92 1.56
C LYS A 217 -15.37 -14.85 2.97
N GLY A 218 -14.52 -13.87 3.24
CA GLY A 218 -13.76 -13.73 4.46
C GLY A 218 -12.57 -12.80 4.24
N ASP A 219 -11.77 -12.62 5.27
CA ASP A 219 -10.59 -11.75 5.19
C ASP A 219 -9.45 -12.39 4.38
N ALA A 220 -8.75 -11.58 3.61
CA ALA A 220 -7.44 -11.95 3.07
C ALA A 220 -6.46 -12.18 4.22
N CYS A 221 -5.42 -12.99 3.98
CA CYS A 221 -4.46 -13.38 5.02
C CYS A 221 -3.81 -12.17 5.73
N CYS A 222 -3.48 -11.11 4.99
CA CYS A 222 -2.94 -9.88 5.58
C CYS A 222 -3.95 -9.16 6.48
N VAL A 223 -5.21 -9.04 6.06
CA VAL A 223 -6.30 -8.42 6.84
C VAL A 223 -6.59 -9.23 8.10
N MET A 224 -6.66 -10.55 7.98
CA MET A 224 -6.84 -11.44 9.12
C MET A 224 -5.73 -11.24 10.17
N ARG A 225 -4.46 -11.12 9.74
CA ARG A 225 -3.34 -10.85 10.64
C ARG A 225 -3.44 -9.46 11.29
N LEU A 226 -3.81 -8.42 10.54
CA LEU A 226 -4.02 -7.08 11.09
C LEU A 226 -5.12 -7.07 12.16
N LYS A 227 -6.28 -7.65 11.85
CA LYS A 227 -7.40 -7.76 12.80
C LYS A 227 -7.03 -8.58 14.03
N SER A 228 -6.22 -9.64 13.87
CA SER A 228 -5.71 -10.43 15.00
C SER A 228 -4.75 -9.66 15.92
N CYS A 229 -4.19 -8.54 15.44
CA CYS A 229 -3.41 -7.59 16.23
C CYS A 229 -4.26 -6.47 16.86
N GLY A 230 -5.58 -6.47 16.62
CA GLY A 230 -6.52 -5.45 17.09
C GLY A 230 -6.65 -4.22 16.19
N ALA A 231 -6.05 -4.21 15.00
CA ALA A 231 -6.17 -3.09 14.07
C ALA A 231 -7.61 -2.92 13.56
N GLU A 232 -8.02 -1.67 13.34
CA GLU A 232 -9.34 -1.32 12.81
C GLU A 232 -9.26 -1.22 11.29
N CYS A 233 -9.90 -2.14 10.58
CA CYS A 233 -9.84 -2.27 9.11
C CYS A 233 -11.15 -1.89 8.43
#